data_AF-A0A924DBY8-F1
#
_entry.id   AF-A0A924DBY8-F1
#
_cell.length_a   1.000
_cell.length_b   1.000
_cell.length_c   1.000
_cell.angle_alpha   90.00
_cell.angle_beta   90.00
_cell.angle_gamma   90.00
#
_symmetry.space_group_name_H-M   'P 1'
#
loop_
_entity.id
_entity.type
_entity.pdbx_description
1 polymer ?
#
loop_
_entity_poly.entity_id
_entity_poly.type
_entity_poly.pdbx_seq_one_letter_code
_entity_poly.pdbx_strand_id
1 'polypeptide(L)'
;MDLRSTLRKAAGLLVELPPEEEEEATTAEPSHNAPASGKSDSTDKMWAELEQAAKKTPSGGSAIPMPNGVPSRTIEQIVRESQGPNLDQIKLSPETLPPATGGGESLDFAAIYASASLPQVPFSSEQVIEMLAALPSSLPLEVKRQMMTVSINAMGKAIGATPESIVADASRKLAALAAYADHLSQLTSEYTGAAEQKIADLQAQIEQIRLQVGAAQERQLRENTACATESHRLDDVLEFFSLDVPPSKHAG
;
A
#
# COMPACT_ATOMS: atom_id res chain seq x y z
N MET A 1 -28.88 -44.19 -32.60
CA MET A 1 -28.76 -43.63 -31.23
C MET A 1 -27.35 -43.93 -30.76
N ASP A 2 -26.51 -42.91 -30.66
CA ASP A 2 -25.05 -43.05 -30.52
C ASP A 2 -24.63 -43.13 -29.03
N LEU A 3 -23.70 -44.03 -28.72
CA LEU A 3 -23.23 -44.36 -27.36
C LEU A 3 -22.54 -43.14 -26.69
N ARG A 4 -22.07 -42.20 -27.51
CA ARG A 4 -21.58 -40.87 -27.08
C ARG A 4 -22.66 -39.96 -26.52
N SER A 5 -23.93 -40.08 -26.95
CA SER A 5 -25.02 -39.25 -26.42
C SER A 5 -25.40 -39.64 -24.99
N THR A 6 -25.21 -40.91 -24.63
CA THR A 6 -25.48 -41.44 -23.28
C THR A 6 -24.38 -41.05 -22.29
N LEU A 7 -23.10 -41.08 -22.72
CA LEU A 7 -21.97 -40.63 -21.89
C LEU A 7 -21.95 -39.12 -21.66
N ARG A 8 -22.37 -38.32 -22.66
CA ARG A 8 -22.45 -36.85 -22.52
C ARG A 8 -23.56 -36.40 -21.56
N LYS A 9 -24.64 -37.19 -21.42
CA LYS A 9 -25.68 -36.97 -20.41
C LYS A 9 -25.22 -37.28 -18.97
N ALA A 10 -24.30 -38.23 -18.79
CA ALA A 10 -23.76 -38.58 -17.48
C ALA A 10 -22.67 -37.60 -16.98
N ALA A 11 -21.97 -36.91 -17.90
CA ALA A 11 -20.93 -35.93 -17.57
C ALA A 11 -21.46 -34.49 -17.39
N GLY A 12 -22.76 -34.26 -17.62
CA GLY A 12 -23.43 -32.96 -17.47
C GLY A 12 -24.15 -32.75 -16.13
N LEU A 13 -23.89 -33.60 -15.13
CA LEU A 13 -24.40 -33.40 -13.78
C LEU A 13 -23.56 -32.31 -13.09
N LEU A 14 -23.84 -31.05 -13.45
CA LEU A 14 -23.29 -29.89 -12.76
C LEU A 14 -23.86 -29.82 -11.34
N VAL A 15 -22.95 -29.72 -10.37
CA VAL A 15 -23.26 -29.24 -9.01
C VAL A 15 -23.51 -27.74 -9.12
N GLU A 16 -24.78 -27.32 -9.01
CA GLU A 16 -25.14 -25.93 -8.77
C GLU A 16 -24.68 -25.55 -7.35
N LEU A 17 -23.61 -24.75 -7.27
CA LEU A 17 -23.31 -23.98 -6.06
C LEU A 17 -24.18 -22.72 -6.09
N PRO A 18 -24.90 -22.39 -5.00
CA PRO A 18 -25.77 -21.22 -4.95
C PRO A 18 -24.97 -19.92 -5.15
N PRO A 19 -25.59 -18.88 -5.76
CA PRO A 19 -24.92 -17.61 -6.01
C PRO A 19 -24.53 -16.94 -4.69
N GLU A 20 -23.31 -16.42 -4.63
CA GLU A 20 -22.85 -15.52 -3.58
C GLU A 20 -23.66 -14.22 -3.66
N GLU A 21 -24.32 -13.86 -2.55
CA GLU A 21 -25.10 -12.63 -2.42
C GLU A 21 -24.15 -11.43 -2.26
N GLU A 22 -24.08 -10.59 -3.30
CA GLU A 22 -23.47 -9.27 -3.25
C GLU A 22 -24.40 -8.27 -2.53
N GLU A 23 -23.84 -7.64 -1.49
CA GLU A 23 -24.07 -6.28 -0.98
C GLU A 23 -25.37 -5.54 -1.34
N GLU A 24 -26.28 -5.41 -0.37
CA GLU A 24 -27.23 -4.28 -0.31
C GLU A 24 -26.75 -3.21 0.67
N ALA A 25 -26.21 -2.13 0.10
CA ALA A 25 -26.12 -0.83 0.74
C ALA A 25 -27.54 -0.27 0.99
N THR A 26 -27.93 -0.15 2.25
CA THR A 26 -29.11 0.64 2.65
C THR A 26 -28.70 1.81 3.53
N THR A 27 -28.66 2.97 2.90
CA THR A 27 -28.82 4.30 3.50
C THR A 27 -30.08 4.36 4.37
N ALA A 28 -29.92 4.68 5.66
CA ALA A 28 -31.02 5.10 6.52
C ALA A 28 -30.60 6.33 7.36
N GLU A 29 -31.50 7.31 7.34
CA GLU A 29 -31.41 8.68 7.80
C GLU A 29 -31.23 8.89 9.32
N PRO A 30 -30.81 10.10 9.73
CA PRO A 30 -30.55 10.47 11.12
C PRO A 30 -31.83 10.70 11.93
N SER A 31 -31.87 10.11 13.13
CA SER A 31 -32.91 10.35 14.13
C SER A 31 -32.64 11.62 14.93
N HIS A 32 -33.53 12.59 14.79
CA HIS A 32 -33.72 13.72 15.70
C HIS A 32 -34.29 13.25 17.04
N ASN A 33 -33.59 13.54 18.15
CA ASN A 33 -34.18 14.06 19.39
C ASN A 33 -33.15 14.22 20.52
N ALA A 34 -32.91 15.46 20.96
CA ALA A 34 -32.93 15.82 22.39
C ALA A 34 -32.82 17.36 22.59
N PRO A 35 -33.55 17.92 23.57
CA PRO A 35 -33.61 19.36 23.83
C PRO A 35 -32.64 19.79 24.95
N ALA A 36 -32.30 21.09 24.97
CA ALA A 36 -32.41 21.99 26.14
C ALA A 36 -31.50 23.22 25.96
N SER A 37 -32.12 24.35 25.62
CA SER A 37 -31.49 25.66 25.72
C SER A 37 -31.24 26.00 27.20
N GLY A 38 -29.99 26.22 27.58
CA GLY A 38 -29.60 26.65 28.91
C GLY A 38 -28.49 27.71 28.87
N LYS A 39 -28.89 28.97 28.71
CA LYS A 39 -28.24 30.21 29.18
C LYS A 39 -26.69 30.27 29.11
N SER A 40 -26.15 30.91 28.05
CA SER A 40 -24.73 31.24 27.89
C SER A 40 -24.42 32.75 27.99
N ASP A 41 -25.05 33.49 28.91
CA ASP A 41 -24.81 34.93 29.09
C ASP A 41 -23.53 35.28 29.91
N SER A 42 -22.78 34.28 30.38
CA SER A 42 -21.64 34.49 31.30
C SER A 42 -20.28 34.49 30.61
N THR A 43 -20.09 33.71 29.54
CA THR A 43 -18.79 33.56 28.87
C THR A 43 -18.45 34.72 27.93
N ASP A 44 -19.44 35.34 27.31
CA ASP A 44 -19.22 36.49 26.40
C ASP A 44 -18.80 37.76 27.15
N LYS A 45 -19.17 37.90 28.43
CA LYS A 45 -18.73 39.03 29.26
C LYS A 45 -17.26 38.94 29.68
N MET A 46 -16.73 37.74 29.92
CA MET A 46 -15.31 37.59 30.29
C MET A 46 -14.37 37.90 29.12
N TRP A 47 -14.77 37.56 27.89
CA TRP A 47 -13.96 37.86 26.71
C TRP A 47 -13.90 39.35 26.39
N ALA A 48 -14.99 40.08 26.58
CA ALA A 48 -15.01 41.54 26.41
C ALA A 48 -14.13 42.29 27.45
N GLU A 49 -14.01 41.76 28.66
CA GLU A 49 -13.21 42.38 29.73
C GLU A 49 -11.69 42.18 29.52
N LEU A 50 -11.28 41.01 29.00
CA LEU A 50 -9.90 40.71 28.63
C LEU A 50 -9.38 41.57 27.46
N GLU A 51 -10.24 41.84 26.47
CA GLU A 51 -9.87 42.68 25.33
C GLU A 51 -9.72 44.16 25.71
N GLN A 52 -10.50 44.63 26.69
CA GLN A 52 -10.32 45.98 27.26
C GLN A 52 -9.07 46.10 28.16
N ALA A 53 -8.68 45.03 28.84
CA ALA A 53 -7.43 44.99 29.61
C ALA A 53 -6.19 45.03 28.70
N ALA A 54 -6.23 44.38 27.54
CA ALA A 54 -5.14 44.41 26.56
C ALA A 54 -4.93 45.81 25.94
N LYS A 55 -6.00 46.59 25.73
CA LYS A 55 -5.90 47.96 25.19
C LYS A 55 -5.41 49.01 26.18
N LYS A 56 -5.36 48.70 27.49
CA LYS A 56 -4.98 49.63 28.56
C LYS A 56 -3.53 49.51 29.04
N THR A 57 -2.71 48.65 28.47
CA THR A 57 -1.27 48.66 28.75
C THR A 57 -0.59 49.76 27.92
N PRO A 58 -0.07 50.83 28.56
CA PRO A 58 0.65 51.86 27.83
C PRO A 58 1.91 51.26 27.22
N SER A 59 2.00 51.38 25.90
CA SER A 59 3.17 51.13 25.06
C SER A 59 4.30 52.08 25.46
N GLY A 60 4.94 51.80 26.60
CA GLY A 60 6.19 52.40 27.02
C GLY A 60 7.33 51.59 26.42
N GLY A 61 7.86 52.06 25.30
CA GLY A 61 9.00 51.45 24.61
C GLY A 61 10.23 51.37 25.51
N SER A 62 10.42 50.23 26.16
CA SER A 62 11.74 49.76 26.54
C SER A 62 12.16 48.75 25.48
N ALA A 63 13.04 49.20 24.59
CA ALA A 63 13.79 48.35 23.69
C ALA A 63 14.59 47.36 24.54
N ILE A 64 14.06 46.14 24.70
CA ILE A 64 14.81 45.02 25.25
C ILE A 64 15.95 44.78 24.26
N PRO A 65 17.22 44.86 24.69
CA PRO A 65 18.35 44.56 23.82
C PRO A 65 18.23 43.09 23.43
N MET A 66 17.99 42.81 22.16
CA MET A 66 18.04 41.43 21.67
C MET A 66 19.49 40.95 21.79
N PRO A 67 19.76 39.85 22.52
CA PRO A 67 21.09 39.27 22.56
C PRO A 67 21.48 38.81 21.15
N ASN A 68 22.72 39.14 20.79
CA ASN A 68 23.39 38.84 19.52
C ASN A 68 22.91 37.53 18.87
N GLY A 69 22.47 37.65 17.61
CA GLY A 69 21.97 36.54 16.80
C GLY A 69 22.96 35.38 16.75
N VAL A 70 22.51 34.23 17.23
CA VAL A 70 23.20 32.96 17.04
C VAL A 70 23.21 32.68 15.52
N PRO A 71 24.35 32.39 14.89
CA PRO A 71 24.40 32.11 13.45
C PRO A 71 23.50 30.90 13.13
N SER A 72 22.50 31.11 12.27
CA SER A 72 21.61 30.06 11.80
C SER A 72 22.39 29.07 10.92
N ARG A 73 22.64 27.86 11.42
CA ARG A 73 23.22 26.76 10.64
C ARG A 73 22.13 25.98 9.91
N THR A 74 22.42 25.49 8.72
CA THR A 74 21.51 24.61 7.98
C THR A 74 21.58 23.18 8.54
N ILE A 75 20.54 22.38 8.31
CA ILE A 75 20.49 20.97 8.74
C ILE A 75 21.65 20.19 8.12
N GLU A 76 21.93 20.40 6.83
CA GLU A 76 23.06 19.78 6.12
C GLU A 76 24.40 20.11 6.78
N GLN A 77 24.58 21.35 7.21
CA GLN A 77 25.79 21.79 7.90
C GLN A 77 25.92 21.12 9.27
N ILE A 78 24.83 21.06 10.04
CA ILE A 78 24.78 20.38 11.35
C ILE A 78 25.13 18.90 11.19
N VAL A 79 24.56 18.22 10.20
CA VAL A 79 24.82 16.80 9.95
C VAL A 79 26.27 16.57 9.53
N ARG A 80 26.81 17.41 8.64
CA ARG A 80 28.20 17.32 8.17
C ARG A 80 29.22 17.57 9.28
N GLU A 81 28.91 18.46 10.21
CA GLU A 81 29.76 18.77 11.37
C GLU A 81 29.64 17.72 12.49
N SER A 82 28.53 16.97 12.54
CA SER A 82 28.31 15.89 13.51
C SER A 82 29.09 14.62 13.17
N GLN A 83 29.53 13.88 14.20
CA GLN A 83 30.21 12.60 14.02
C GLN A 83 29.25 11.54 13.43
N GLY A 84 29.63 10.96 12.28
CA GLY A 84 28.95 9.82 11.65
C GLY A 84 28.76 9.96 10.14
N PRO A 85 28.11 8.99 9.45
CA PRO A 85 27.87 9.02 8.00
C PRO A 85 27.09 10.26 7.53
N ASN A 86 27.45 10.86 6.40
CA ASN A 86 26.65 11.93 5.80
C ASN A 86 25.33 11.36 5.22
N LEU A 87 24.35 12.23 4.96
CA LEU A 87 23.04 11.83 4.42
C LEU A 87 23.18 10.98 3.14
N ASP A 88 24.09 11.36 2.24
CA ASP A 88 24.33 10.65 0.97
C ASP A 88 25.08 9.32 1.12
N GLN A 89 25.68 9.08 2.30
CA GLN A 89 26.47 7.88 2.58
C GLN A 89 25.64 6.79 3.25
N ILE A 90 24.40 7.10 3.62
CA ILE A 90 23.47 6.12 4.21
C ILE A 90 22.99 5.22 3.07
N LYS A 91 23.72 4.12 2.89
CA LYS A 91 23.35 3.04 1.97
C LYS A 91 22.91 1.86 2.80
N LEU A 92 21.69 1.41 2.57
CA LEU A 92 21.18 0.20 3.21
C LEU A 92 21.85 -1.00 2.58
N SER A 93 22.43 -1.86 3.41
CA SER A 93 22.97 -3.12 2.95
C SER A 93 21.81 -4.12 2.77
N PRO A 94 21.53 -4.60 1.56
CA PRO A 94 20.37 -5.43 1.27
C PRO A 94 20.38 -6.76 2.04
N GLU A 95 21.57 -7.22 2.47
CA GLU A 95 21.76 -8.45 3.24
C GLU A 95 21.28 -8.37 4.70
N THR A 96 21.13 -7.14 5.23
CA THR A 96 20.74 -6.89 6.64
C THR A 96 19.33 -6.34 6.79
N LEU A 97 18.61 -6.16 5.68
CA LEU A 97 17.26 -5.64 5.73
C LEU A 97 16.32 -6.72 6.30
N PRO A 98 15.50 -6.38 7.30
CA PRO A 98 14.48 -7.31 7.76
C PRO A 98 13.59 -7.66 6.57
N PRO A 99 13.25 -8.94 6.37
CA PRO A 99 12.31 -9.32 5.32
C PRO A 99 11.04 -8.52 5.53
N ALA A 100 10.52 -7.92 4.47
CA ALA A 100 9.20 -7.28 4.52
C ALA A 100 8.22 -8.36 4.99
N THR A 101 7.78 -8.26 6.24
CA THR A 101 6.89 -9.24 6.86
C THR A 101 5.57 -9.18 6.11
N GLY A 102 5.36 -10.14 5.21
CA GLY A 102 4.21 -10.22 4.29
C GLY A 102 2.88 -10.51 4.97
N GLY A 103 2.70 -10.11 6.22
CA GLY A 103 1.53 -10.39 7.04
C GLY A 103 1.41 -9.45 8.22
N GLY A 104 1.04 -8.19 7.96
CA GLY A 104 0.47 -7.26 8.96
C GLY A 104 1.31 -6.89 10.19
N GLU A 105 2.52 -7.43 10.36
CA GLU A 105 3.41 -7.05 11.45
C GLU A 105 3.92 -5.62 11.26
N SER A 106 3.92 -4.87 12.37
CA SER A 106 4.48 -3.53 12.41
C SER A 106 5.95 -3.53 11.98
N LEU A 107 6.33 -2.57 11.14
CA LEU A 107 7.71 -2.39 10.71
C LEU A 107 8.64 -2.19 11.92
N ASP A 108 9.71 -2.98 11.99
CA ASP A 108 10.76 -2.79 12.98
C ASP A 108 11.73 -1.68 12.53
N PHE A 109 11.45 -0.45 12.98
CA PHE A 109 12.29 0.70 12.69
C PHE A 109 13.70 0.58 13.30
N ALA A 110 13.87 -0.14 14.41
CA ALA A 110 15.18 -0.31 15.01
C ALA A 110 16.08 -1.17 14.11
N ALA A 111 15.53 -2.22 13.49
CA ALA A 111 16.24 -3.02 12.49
C ALA A 111 16.62 -2.18 11.26
N ILE A 112 15.73 -1.30 10.79
CA ILE A 112 16.04 -0.39 9.66
C ILE A 112 17.20 0.53 10.02
N TYR A 113 17.19 1.15 11.19
CA TYR A 113 18.27 2.03 11.65
C TYR A 113 19.60 1.28 11.85
N ALA A 114 19.54 0.03 12.34
CA ALA A 114 20.71 -0.83 12.47
C ALA A 114 21.32 -1.19 11.11
N SER A 115 20.48 -1.52 10.11
CA SER A 115 20.93 -1.82 8.74
C SER A 115 21.57 -0.60 8.04
N ALA A 116 21.16 0.61 8.42
CA ALA A 116 21.75 1.87 7.99
C ALA A 116 23.06 2.23 8.72
N SER A 117 23.51 1.41 9.67
CA SER A 117 24.71 1.65 10.50
C SER A 117 24.70 3.03 11.16
N LEU A 118 23.53 3.47 11.64
CA LEU A 118 23.41 4.76 12.31
C LEU A 118 24.14 4.74 13.66
N PRO A 119 24.85 5.84 14.02
CA PRO A 119 25.53 5.93 15.30
C PRO A 119 24.52 5.90 16.44
N GLN A 120 24.83 5.15 17.50
CA GLN A 120 24.04 5.21 18.73
C GLN A 120 24.33 6.51 19.47
N VAL A 121 23.28 7.28 19.70
CA VAL A 121 23.33 8.58 20.37
C VAL A 121 22.79 8.41 21.79
N PRO A 122 23.43 8.99 22.83
CA PRO A 122 22.99 8.85 24.22
C PRO A 122 21.58 9.41 24.47
N PHE A 123 21.15 10.37 23.64
CA PHE A 123 19.80 10.90 23.66
C PHE A 123 19.27 10.99 22.22
N SER A 124 18.31 10.12 21.89
CA SER A 124 17.85 9.92 20.52
C SER A 124 16.66 10.80 20.15
N SER A 125 16.40 10.96 18.85
CA SER A 125 15.21 11.64 18.34
C SER A 125 13.90 11.00 18.82
N GLU A 126 13.88 9.67 19.07
CA GLU A 126 12.68 8.98 19.55
C GLU A 126 12.32 9.41 20.97
N GLN A 127 13.33 9.54 21.84
CA GLN A 127 13.13 10.04 23.19
C GLN A 127 12.64 11.50 23.20
N VAL A 128 13.04 12.29 22.20
CA VAL A 128 12.54 13.65 22.01
C VAL A 128 11.08 13.64 21.57
N ILE A 129 10.68 12.70 20.71
CA ILE A 129 9.27 12.51 20.31
C ILE A 129 8.43 12.10 21.52
N GLU A 130 8.91 11.17 22.35
CA GLU A 130 8.25 10.79 23.60
C GLU A 130 8.11 11.98 24.56
N MET A 131 9.16 12.78 24.73
CA MET A 131 9.13 13.98 25.57
C MET A 131 8.14 15.03 25.03
N LEU A 132 8.08 15.22 23.71
CA LEU A 132 7.10 16.09 23.06
C LEU A 132 5.67 15.60 23.26
N ALA A 133 5.45 14.28 23.18
CA ALA A 133 4.15 13.66 23.40
C ALA A 133 3.68 13.77 24.86
N ALA A 134 4.62 13.82 25.81
CA ALA A 134 4.33 14.04 27.23
C ALA A 134 3.90 15.49 27.56
N LEU A 135 4.18 16.46 26.67
CA LEU A 135 3.75 17.85 26.87
C LEU A 135 2.25 18.00 26.59
N PRO A 136 1.51 18.83 27.37
CA PRO A 136 0.10 19.07 27.11
C PRO A 136 -0.16 19.56 25.69
N SER A 137 -1.13 18.93 25.00
CA SER A 137 -1.49 19.28 23.62
C SER A 137 -1.96 20.73 23.49
N SER A 138 -2.56 21.29 24.55
CA SER A 138 -3.08 22.66 24.64
C SER A 138 -2.02 23.76 24.65
N LEU A 139 -0.74 23.43 24.88
CA LEU A 139 0.32 24.44 24.90
C LEU A 139 0.61 24.97 23.47
N PRO A 140 0.77 26.30 23.30
CA PRO A 140 1.23 26.87 22.04
C PRO A 140 2.59 26.29 21.62
N LEU A 141 2.78 26.10 20.31
CA LEU A 141 4.00 25.50 19.75
C LEU A 141 5.27 26.21 20.20
N GLU A 142 5.23 27.54 20.29
CA GLU A 142 6.39 28.34 20.72
C GLU A 142 6.81 28.01 22.15
N VAL A 143 5.85 27.87 23.06
CA VAL A 143 6.10 27.48 24.45
C VAL A 143 6.68 26.07 24.53
N LYS A 144 6.17 25.13 23.71
CA LYS A 144 6.72 23.77 23.60
C LYS A 144 8.17 23.80 23.13
N ARG A 145 8.48 24.57 22.08
CA ARG A 145 9.86 24.72 21.55
C ARG A 145 10.79 25.28 22.62
N GLN A 146 10.36 26.33 23.34
CA GLN A 146 11.17 26.95 24.38
C GLN A 146 11.42 26.00 25.56
N MET A 147 10.38 25.32 26.04
CA MET A 147 10.51 24.29 27.08
C MET A 147 11.48 23.19 26.67
N MET A 148 11.32 22.65 25.46
CA MET A 148 12.21 21.60 24.93
C MET A 148 13.65 22.07 24.82
N THR A 149 13.87 23.29 24.32
CA THR A 149 15.22 23.86 24.17
C THR A 149 15.91 24.00 25.53
N VAL A 150 15.19 24.51 26.54
CA VAL A 150 15.73 24.65 27.90
C VAL A 150 16.03 23.28 28.52
N SER A 151 15.10 22.32 28.39
CA SER A 151 15.28 20.96 28.92
C SER A 151 16.45 20.24 28.26
N ILE A 152 16.56 20.29 26.93
CA ILE A 152 17.68 19.69 26.18
C ILE A 152 19.00 20.36 26.56
N ASN A 153 19.06 21.69 26.63
CA ASN A 153 20.29 22.40 27.03
C ASN A 153 20.72 22.08 28.46
N ALA A 154 19.76 21.88 29.37
CA ALA A 154 20.04 21.44 30.73
C ALA A 154 20.61 20.01 30.75
N MET A 155 20.00 19.09 29.99
CA MET A 155 20.48 17.70 29.85
C MET A 155 21.82 17.61 29.13
N GLY A 156 22.08 18.49 28.15
CA GLY A 156 23.30 18.46 27.33
C GLY A 156 24.58 18.57 28.12
N LYS A 157 24.56 19.29 29.26
CA LYS A 157 25.71 19.36 30.17
C LYS A 157 25.99 18.05 30.91
N ALA A 158 24.99 17.19 31.08
CA ALA A 158 25.09 15.94 31.82
C ALA A 158 25.35 14.72 30.92
N ILE A 159 24.67 14.64 29.78
CA ILE A 159 24.69 13.46 28.89
C ILE A 159 25.26 13.75 27.49
N GLY A 160 25.73 14.97 27.23
CA GLY A 160 26.28 15.36 25.93
C GLY A 160 25.22 15.55 24.82
N ALA A 161 23.94 15.56 25.17
CA ALA A 161 22.84 15.79 24.22
C ALA A 161 22.76 17.26 23.83
N THR A 162 23.05 17.58 22.57
CA THR A 162 22.88 18.93 22.03
C THR A 162 21.67 18.98 21.09
N PRO A 163 21.00 20.13 20.95
CA PRO A 163 19.97 20.28 19.91
C PRO A 163 20.48 19.87 18.53
N GLU A 164 21.73 20.18 18.22
CA GLU A 164 22.41 19.82 16.99
C GLU A 164 22.55 18.31 16.82
N SER A 165 22.97 17.57 17.87
CA SER A 165 23.10 16.11 17.78
C SER A 165 21.75 15.41 17.59
N ILE A 166 20.68 15.95 18.18
CA ILE A 166 19.32 15.42 18.02
C ILE A 166 18.82 15.65 16.59
N VAL A 167 19.04 16.85 16.04
CA VAL A 167 18.67 17.17 14.66
C VAL A 167 19.47 16.29 13.69
N ALA A 168 20.76 16.09 13.95
CA ALA A 168 21.58 15.19 13.16
C ALA A 168 21.06 13.75 13.20
N ASP A 169 20.73 13.21 14.38
CA ASP A 169 20.13 11.87 14.53
C ASP A 169 18.81 11.74 13.73
N ALA A 170 17.89 12.67 13.92
CA ALA A 170 16.59 12.68 13.25
C ALA A 170 16.74 12.71 11.72
N SER A 171 17.62 13.57 11.20
CA SER A 171 17.86 13.68 9.75
C SER A 171 18.49 12.41 9.16
N ARG A 172 19.41 11.76 9.87
CA ARG A 172 20.03 10.49 9.45
C ARG A 172 19.00 9.36 9.44
N LYS A 173 18.13 9.30 10.45
CA LYS A 173 17.00 8.35 10.49
C LYS A 173 16.02 8.57 9.35
N LEU A 174 15.66 9.82 9.05
CA LEU A 174 14.81 10.13 7.89
C LEU A 174 15.45 9.69 6.57
N ALA A 175 16.75 9.92 6.39
CA ALA A 175 17.47 9.45 5.21
C ALA A 175 17.52 7.92 5.13
N ALA A 176 17.70 7.22 6.25
CA ALA A 176 17.63 5.76 6.31
C ALA A 176 16.24 5.23 5.92
N LEU A 177 15.16 5.87 6.38
CA LEU A 177 13.79 5.50 6.01
C LEU A 177 13.50 5.77 4.53
N ALA A 178 13.97 6.89 3.99
CA ALA A 178 13.83 7.19 2.56
C ALA A 178 14.56 6.15 1.69
N ALA A 179 15.81 5.83 2.03
CA ALA A 179 16.56 4.78 1.34
C ALA A 179 15.85 3.42 1.42
N TYR A 180 15.17 3.12 2.53
CA TYR A 180 14.44 1.86 2.71
C TYR A 180 13.20 1.80 1.82
N ALA A 181 12.44 2.90 1.78
CA ALA A 181 11.29 3.03 0.90
C ALA A 181 11.69 2.92 -0.58
N ASP A 182 12.78 3.56 -0.99
CA ASP A 182 13.30 3.48 -2.35
C ASP A 182 13.71 2.04 -2.70
N HIS A 183 14.42 1.35 -1.80
CA HIS A 183 14.80 -0.05 -1.99
C HIS A 183 13.57 -0.97 -2.09
N LEU A 184 12.56 -0.80 -1.22
CA LEU A 184 11.32 -1.57 -1.31
C LEU A 184 10.58 -1.30 -2.62
N SER A 185 10.55 -0.05 -3.08
CA SER A 185 9.94 0.30 -4.37
C SER A 185 10.65 -0.39 -5.53
N GLN A 186 11.99 -0.39 -5.53
CA GLN A 186 12.78 -1.07 -6.54
C GLN A 186 12.53 -2.58 -6.53
N LEU A 187 12.62 -3.23 -5.36
CA LEU A 187 12.38 -4.67 -5.22
C LEU A 187 10.96 -5.05 -5.71
N THR A 188 9.97 -4.23 -5.33
CA THR A 188 8.60 -4.42 -5.79
C THR A 188 8.50 -4.30 -7.30
N SER A 189 9.10 -3.28 -7.90
CA SER A 189 9.09 -3.07 -9.35
C SER A 189 9.78 -4.20 -10.12
N GLU A 190 10.89 -4.72 -9.61
CA GLU A 190 11.61 -5.84 -10.21
C GLU A 190 10.76 -7.12 -10.16
N TYR A 191 10.14 -7.39 -9.01
CA TYR A 191 9.27 -8.55 -8.83
C TYR A 191 8.02 -8.46 -9.72
N THR A 192 7.35 -7.31 -9.76
CA THR A 192 6.16 -7.11 -10.61
C THR A 192 6.53 -7.24 -12.08
N GLY A 193 7.65 -6.65 -12.52
CA GLY A 193 8.12 -6.78 -13.91
C GLY A 193 8.42 -8.23 -14.31
N ALA A 194 9.08 -9.00 -13.43
CA ALA A 194 9.35 -10.42 -13.67
C ALA A 194 8.06 -11.25 -13.70
N ALA A 195 7.10 -10.95 -12.83
CA ALA A 195 5.80 -11.62 -12.79
C ALA A 195 4.96 -11.31 -14.04
N GLU A 196 4.92 -10.05 -14.47
CA GLU A 196 4.22 -9.61 -15.69
C GLU A 196 4.79 -10.26 -16.94
N GLN A 197 6.12 -10.32 -17.06
CA GLN A 197 6.76 -11.03 -18.17
C GLN A 197 6.36 -12.51 -18.21
N LYS A 198 6.36 -13.17 -17.05
CA LYS A 198 5.94 -14.57 -16.94
C LYS A 198 4.47 -14.77 -17.31
N ILE A 199 3.60 -13.82 -16.94
CA ILE A 199 2.19 -13.83 -17.35
C ILE A 199 2.08 -13.71 -18.87
N ALA A 200 2.81 -12.79 -19.50
CA ALA A 200 2.80 -12.62 -20.95
C ALA A 200 3.28 -13.89 -21.68
N ASP A 201 4.35 -14.53 -21.19
CA ASP A 201 4.87 -15.77 -21.75
C ASP A 201 3.85 -16.92 -21.65
N LEU A 202 3.15 -17.03 -20.52
CA LEU A 202 2.09 -18.03 -20.32
C LEU A 202 0.87 -17.76 -21.21
N GLN A 203 0.49 -16.49 -21.40
CA GLN A 203 -0.59 -16.10 -22.30
C GLN A 203 -0.27 -16.48 -23.76
N ALA A 204 0.96 -16.25 -24.21
CA ALA A 204 1.40 -16.67 -25.54
C ALA A 204 1.31 -18.19 -25.73
N GLN A 205 1.71 -18.97 -24.72
CA GLN A 205 1.58 -20.43 -24.74
C GLN A 205 0.11 -20.87 -24.79
N ILE A 206 -0.78 -20.22 -24.03
CA ILE A 206 -2.21 -20.50 -24.05
C ILE A 206 -2.78 -20.28 -25.45
N GLU A 207 -2.44 -19.16 -26.11
CA GLU A 207 -2.89 -18.88 -27.47
C GLU A 207 -2.35 -19.89 -28.48
N GLN A 208 -1.09 -20.28 -28.37
CA GLN A 208 -0.51 -21.32 -29.23
C GLN A 208 -1.24 -22.66 -29.07
N ILE A 209 -1.55 -23.06 -27.83
CA ILE A 209 -2.29 -24.30 -27.56
C ILE A 209 -3.72 -24.19 -28.12
N ARG A 210 -4.39 -23.04 -27.97
CA ARG A 210 -5.72 -22.80 -28.54
C ARG A 210 -5.74 -22.99 -30.06
N LEU A 211 -4.73 -22.47 -30.77
CA LEU A 211 -4.59 -22.69 -32.21
C LEU A 211 -4.41 -24.17 -32.57
N GLN A 212 -3.60 -24.90 -31.80
CA GLN A 212 -3.41 -26.35 -32.01
C GLN A 212 -4.71 -27.13 -31.78
N VAL A 213 -5.47 -26.79 -30.73
CA VAL A 213 -6.78 -27.40 -30.46
C VAL A 213 -7.75 -27.11 -31.60
N GLY A 214 -7.82 -25.86 -32.08
CA GLY A 214 -8.65 -25.49 -33.22
C GLY A 214 -8.32 -26.31 -34.48
N ALA A 215 -7.04 -26.40 -34.84
CA ALA A 215 -6.59 -27.20 -35.97
C ALA A 215 -6.92 -28.70 -35.82
N ALA A 216 -6.80 -29.25 -34.61
CA ALA A 216 -7.17 -30.64 -34.33
C ALA A 216 -8.68 -30.88 -34.47
N GLN A 217 -9.51 -29.94 -34.01
CA GLN A 217 -10.97 -30.00 -34.14
C GLN A 217 -11.41 -29.93 -35.61
N GLU A 218 -10.83 -29.02 -36.40
CA GLU A 218 -11.09 -28.93 -37.84
C GLU A 218 -10.72 -30.21 -38.56
N ARG A 219 -9.56 -30.80 -38.23
CA ARG A 219 -9.13 -32.08 -38.77
C ARG A 219 -10.11 -33.20 -38.41
N GLN A 220 -10.53 -33.28 -37.15
CA GLN A 220 -11.51 -34.26 -36.70
C GLN A 220 -12.84 -34.13 -37.47
N LEU A 221 -13.33 -32.90 -37.66
CA LEU A 221 -14.55 -32.65 -38.42
C LEU A 221 -14.40 -33.11 -39.87
N ARG A 222 -13.28 -32.79 -40.52
CA ARG A 222 -12.98 -33.22 -41.89
C ARG A 222 -12.96 -34.73 -42.04
N GLU A 223 -12.27 -35.43 -41.13
CA GLU A 223 -12.20 -36.90 -41.14
C GLU A 223 -13.58 -37.52 -40.88
N ASN A 224 -14.36 -36.99 -39.92
CA ASN A 224 -15.73 -37.45 -39.68
C ASN A 224 -16.63 -37.27 -40.90
N THR A 225 -16.56 -36.13 -41.58
CA THR A 225 -17.32 -35.89 -42.81
C THR A 225 -16.93 -36.88 -43.90
N ALA A 226 -15.63 -37.14 -44.10
CA ALA A 226 -15.17 -38.11 -45.09
C ALA A 226 -15.66 -39.54 -44.78
N CYS A 227 -15.60 -39.96 -43.51
CA CYS A 227 -16.13 -41.25 -43.06
C CYS A 227 -17.65 -41.35 -43.25
N ALA A 228 -18.40 -40.29 -42.96
CA ALA A 228 -19.84 -40.25 -43.17
C ALA A 228 -20.19 -40.37 -44.67
N THR A 229 -19.49 -39.63 -45.53
CA THR A 229 -19.66 -39.72 -46.98
C THR A 229 -19.39 -41.14 -47.49
N GLU A 230 -18.30 -41.77 -47.06
CA GLU A 230 -18.00 -43.15 -47.46
C GLU A 230 -19.02 -44.15 -46.91
N SER A 231 -19.48 -43.96 -45.66
CA SER A 231 -20.52 -44.79 -45.07
C SER A 231 -21.82 -44.73 -45.88
N HIS A 232 -22.21 -43.56 -46.39
CA HIS A 232 -23.38 -43.43 -47.26
C HIS A 232 -23.20 -44.19 -48.57
N ARG A 233 -22.02 -44.13 -49.20
CA ARG A 233 -21.74 -44.89 -50.43
C ARG A 233 -21.81 -46.40 -50.22
N LEU A 234 -21.35 -46.88 -49.07
CA LEU A 234 -21.44 -48.30 -48.71
C LEU A 234 -22.88 -48.71 -48.42
N ASP A 235 -23.69 -47.83 -47.80
CA ASP A 235 -25.12 -48.05 -47.57
C ASP A 235 -25.87 -48.20 -48.91
N ASP A 236 -25.58 -47.35 -49.90
CA ASP A 236 -26.16 -47.46 -51.26
C ASP A 236 -25.86 -48.84 -51.90
N VAL A 237 -24.65 -49.36 -51.71
CA VAL A 237 -24.26 -50.70 -52.19
C VAL A 237 -25.03 -51.79 -51.45
N LEU A 238 -25.14 -51.70 -50.13
CA LEU A 238 -25.90 -52.65 -49.33
C LEU A 238 -27.39 -52.63 -49.70
N GLU A 239 -27.98 -51.44 -49.89
CA GLU A 239 -29.36 -51.25 -50.31
C GLU A 239 -29.60 -51.95 -51.66
N PHE A 240 -28.72 -51.73 -52.65
CA PHE A 240 -28.80 -52.36 -53.97
C PHE A 240 -28.85 -53.89 -53.91
N PHE A 241 -28.03 -54.51 -53.05
CA PHE A 241 -28.01 -55.98 -52.91
C PHE A 241 -29.08 -56.53 -51.97
N SER A 242 -29.70 -55.69 -51.13
CA SER A 242 -30.62 -56.16 -50.10
C SER A 242 -32.01 -56.56 -50.63
N LEU A 243 -32.39 -56.20 -51.87
CA LEU A 243 -33.63 -56.60 -52.61
C LEU A 243 -34.98 -56.44 -51.88
N ASP A 244 -35.02 -56.03 -50.60
CA ASP A 244 -36.19 -56.18 -49.72
C ASP A 244 -36.65 -54.87 -49.07
N VAL A 245 -36.33 -53.71 -49.68
CA VAL A 245 -36.89 -52.40 -49.27
C VAL A 245 -37.42 -51.65 -50.51
N PRO A 246 -38.69 -51.17 -50.50
CA PRO A 246 -39.29 -50.42 -51.61
C PRO A 246 -38.51 -49.12 -51.92
N PRO A 247 -38.63 -48.58 -53.14
CA PRO A 247 -37.69 -47.61 -53.71
C PRO A 247 -37.48 -46.39 -52.80
N SER A 248 -36.22 -46.16 -52.44
CA SER A 248 -35.78 -45.04 -51.60
C SER A 248 -35.81 -43.70 -52.34
N LYS A 249 -35.61 -42.62 -51.56
CA LYS A 249 -35.72 -41.19 -51.93
C LYS A 249 -34.92 -40.72 -53.16
N HIS A 250 -34.13 -41.58 -53.79
CA HIS A 250 -33.34 -41.28 -54.98
C HIS A 250 -33.88 -41.93 -56.27
N ALA A 251 -35.00 -42.66 -56.20
CA ALA A 251 -35.75 -43.08 -57.38
C ALA A 251 -36.64 -41.92 -57.90
N GLY A 252 -36.00 -40.95 -58.56
CA GLY A 252 -36.65 -39.87 -59.30
C GLY A 252 -35.80 -39.46 -60.49
#